data_AF-A0A7M4FBF8-F1
#
_entry.id   AF-A0A7M4FBF8-F1
#
_cell.length_a   1.000
_cell.length_b   1.000
_cell.length_c   1.000
_cell.angle_alpha   90.00
_cell.angle_beta   90.00
_cell.angle_gamma   90.00
#
_symmetry.space_group_name_H-M   'P 1'
#
loop_
_entity.id
_entity.type
_entity.pdbx_description
1 polymer ?
#
loop_
_entity_poly.entity_id
_entity_poly.type
_entity_poly.pdbx_seq_one_letter_code
_entity_poly.pdbx_strand_id
1 'polypeptide(L)'
;LIPFVLAAFVSQAHVFDLSINKYEAICSQPVVAKKKNKITHVQFNPVYPVIIIGDDRGHVTSLKLSPNLRKMPKEKKGQEVQKGPEVELAKLDKLLNLVREP
;
A
#
# COMPACT_ATOMS: atom_id res chain seq x y z
N LEU A 1 3.14 1.44 -10.67
CA LEU A 1 3.39 1.71 -9.24
C LEU A 1 2.78 0.52 -8.52
N ILE A 2 3.52 -0.20 -7.69
CA ILE A 2 3.01 -1.47 -7.11
C ILE A 2 1.66 -1.18 -6.42
N PRO A 3 0.60 -1.98 -6.61
CA PRO A 3 -0.75 -1.68 -6.12
C PRO A 3 -0.86 -1.96 -4.61
N PHE A 4 -0.03 -1.31 -3.81
CA PHE A 4 -0.23 -1.27 -2.37
C PHE A 4 -1.18 -0.15 -2.02
N VAL A 5 -2.19 -0.48 -1.22
CA VAL A 5 -3.01 0.52 -0.57
C VAL A 5 -2.39 0.80 0.79
N LEU A 6 -2.16 2.07 1.09
CA LEU A 6 -1.70 2.51 2.40
C LEU A 6 -2.86 3.20 3.10
N ALA A 7 -3.27 2.62 4.22
CA ALA A 7 -4.23 3.26 5.12
C ALA A 7 -3.48 3.76 6.35
N ALA A 8 -3.70 5.02 6.74
CA ALA A 8 -3.25 5.52 8.03
C ALA A 8 -4.43 5.56 8.99
N PHE A 9 -4.23 4.97 10.18
CA PHE A 9 -5.22 4.98 11.25
C PHE A 9 -4.63 5.62 12.48
N VAL A 10 -5.01 6.89 12.72
CA VAL A 10 -4.65 7.76 13.84
C VAL A 10 -3.14 7.92 14.07
N SER A 11 -2.42 6.86 14.41
CA SER A 11 -1.00 6.85 14.75
C SER A 11 -0.18 5.77 14.04
N GLN A 12 -0.83 4.88 13.30
CA GLN A 12 -0.20 3.74 12.63
C GLN A 12 -0.46 3.80 11.13
N ALA A 13 0.52 3.33 10.36
CA ALA A 13 0.40 3.09 8.92
C ALA A 13 0.21 1.60 8.67
N HIS A 14 -0.76 1.28 7.83
CA HIS A 14 -1.14 -0.08 7.45
C HIS A 14 -0.95 -0.25 5.95
N VAL A 15 -0.08 -1.18 5.55
CA VAL A 15 0.13 -1.56 4.15
C VAL A 15 -0.76 -2.75 3.84
N PHE A 16 -1.51 -2.65 2.76
CA PHE A 16 -2.36 -3.71 2.22
C PHE A 16 -1.89 -4.07 0.81
N ASP A 17 -1.86 -5.36 0.52
CA ASP A 17 -1.69 -5.89 -0.82
C ASP A 17 -2.93 -6.69 -1.18
N LEU A 18 -3.78 -6.08 -2.01
CA LEU A 18 -5.05 -6.67 -2.42
C LEU A 18 -4.89 -7.98 -3.22
N SER A 19 -3.68 -8.25 -3.73
CA SER A 19 -3.39 -9.51 -4.42
C SER A 19 -3.03 -10.65 -3.46
N ILE A 20 -2.57 -10.34 -2.23
CA ILE A 20 -2.18 -11.32 -1.21
C ILE A 20 -3.29 -11.49 -0.18
N ASN A 21 -3.72 -10.40 0.46
CA ASN A 21 -4.75 -10.41 1.49
C ASN A 21 -5.61 -9.15 1.38
N LYS A 22 -6.91 -9.34 1.14
CA LYS A 22 -7.86 -8.25 0.90
C LYS A 22 -8.31 -7.57 2.20
N TYR A 23 -8.31 -8.28 3.31
CA TYR A 23 -8.98 -7.86 4.54
C TYR A 23 -8.00 -7.52 5.65
N GLU A 24 -6.81 -8.12 5.66
CA GLU A 24 -5.80 -7.87 6.68
C GLU A 24 -4.57 -7.15 6.12
N ALA A 25 -4.05 -6.23 6.93
CA ALA A 25 -2.83 -5.51 6.62
C ALA A 25 -1.63 -6.46 6.64
N ILE A 26 -0.85 -6.50 5.56
CA ILE A 26 0.40 -7.26 5.50
C ILE A 26 1.51 -6.64 6.34
N CYS A 27 1.36 -5.35 6.68
CA CYS A 27 2.22 -4.67 7.63
C CYS A 27 1.41 -3.61 8.37
N SER A 28 1.53 -3.59 9.69
CA SER A 28 1.00 -2.52 10.55
C SER A 28 2.16 -1.94 11.34
N GLN A 29 2.47 -0.66 11.14
CA GLN A 29 3.61 0.00 11.74
C GLN A 29 3.18 1.25 12.51
N PRO A 30 3.48 1.36 13.81
CA PRO A 30 3.32 2.62 14.53
C PRO A 30 4.33 3.64 14.01
N VAL A 31 3.84 4.81 13.60
CA VAL A 31 4.66 5.87 13.02
C VAL A 31 4.79 7.05 13.97
N VAL A 32 3.71 7.38 14.69
CA VAL A 32 3.70 8.46 15.68
C VAL A 32 3.25 7.95 17.05
N ALA A 33 3.68 8.63 18.10
CA ALA A 33 3.30 8.28 19.45
C ALA A 33 1.79 8.53 19.68
N LYS A 34 1.05 7.46 19.98
CA LYS A 34 -0.43 7.42 20.15
C LYS A 34 -1.04 8.56 20.99
N LYS A 35 -0.30 9.11 21.95
CA LYS A 35 -0.79 10.14 22.88
C LYS A 35 -0.58 11.58 22.42
N LYS A 36 0.25 11.85 21.41
CA LYS A 36 0.71 13.22 21.14
C LYS A 36 0.38 13.73 19.74
N ASN A 37 0.37 12.86 18.74
CA ASN A 37 0.29 13.27 17.34
C ASN A 37 -0.63 12.33 16.55
N LYS A 38 -1.24 12.88 15.50
CA LYS A 38 -2.07 12.16 14.55
C LYS A 38 -1.49 12.25 13.16
N ILE A 39 -1.55 11.16 12.40
CA ILE A 39 -1.19 11.17 10.97
C ILE A 39 -2.28 11.93 10.21
N THR A 40 -1.86 12.87 9.37
CA THR A 40 -2.76 13.70 8.56
C THR A 40 -2.63 13.41 7.07
N HIS A 41 -1.42 13.12 6.61
CA HIS A 41 -1.12 12.93 5.19
C HIS A 41 -0.24 11.72 4.98
N VAL A 42 -0.47 11.04 3.87
CA VAL A 42 0.33 9.89 3.44
C VAL A 42 0.49 9.94 1.93
N GLN A 43 1.71 9.74 1.45
CA GLN A 43 2.00 9.70 0.03
C GLN A 43 3.11 8.68 -0.29
N PHE A 44 2.94 7.96 -1.38
CA PHE A 44 4.01 7.16 -1.97
C PHE A 44 4.90 8.02 -2.85
N ASN A 45 6.22 7.82 -2.77
CA ASN A 45 7.13 8.37 -3.75
C ASN A 45 6.96 7.59 -5.09
N PRO A 46 6.78 8.28 -6.23
CA PRO A 46 6.54 7.63 -7.52
C PRO A 46 7.78 6.92 -8.09
N VAL A 47 8.98 7.31 -7.64
CA VAL A 47 10.27 6.81 -8.15
C VAL A 47 10.91 5.83 -7.18
N TYR A 48 10.93 6.17 -5.88
CA TYR A 48 11.60 5.39 -4.85
C TYR A 48 10.59 4.63 -3.98
N PRO A 49 10.92 3.44 -3.45
CA PRO A 49 10.04 2.65 -2.60
C PRO A 49 10.01 3.21 -1.16
N VAL A 50 9.53 4.45 -1.05
CA VAL A 50 9.50 5.27 0.16
C VAL A 50 8.09 5.80 0.33
N ILE A 51 7.63 5.77 1.57
CA ILE A 51 6.37 6.40 1.99
C ILE A 51 6.69 7.63 2.82
N ILE A 52 5.98 8.71 2.55
CA ILE A 52 6.08 9.97 3.26
C ILE A 52 4.80 10.14 4.07
N ILE A 53 4.95 10.42 5.37
CA ILE A 53 3.85 10.51 6.31
C ILE A 53 3.97 11.84 7.05
N GLY A 54 2.95 12.68 6.96
CA GLY A 54 2.84 13.93 7.70
C GLY A 54 1.95 13.77 8.92
N ASP A 55 2.29 14.47 10.01
CA ASP A 55 1.45 14.55 11.21
C ASP A 55 0.77 15.92 11.38
N ASP A 56 -0.06 16.04 12.43
CA ASP A 56 -0.82 17.25 12.77
C ASP A 56 0.02 18.36 13.43
N ARG A 57 1.29 18.07 13.75
CA ARG A 57 2.25 19.06 14.28
C ARG A 57 3.22 19.56 13.22
N GLY A 58 3.06 19.13 11.97
CA GLY A 58 3.93 19.50 10.86
C GLY A 58 5.23 18.71 10.77
N HIS A 59 5.38 17.61 11.53
CA HIS A 59 6.49 16.70 11.31
C HIS A 59 6.22 15.80 10.11
N VAL A 60 7.29 15.53 9.36
CA VAL A 60 7.28 14.63 8.21
C VAL A 60 8.22 13.47 8.49
N THR A 61 7.68 12.25 8.45
CA THR A 61 8.41 11.01 8.62
C THR A 61 8.47 10.27 7.28
N SER A 62 9.68 9.85 6.89
CA SER A 62 9.92 9.08 5.67
C SER A 62 10.33 7.65 6.05
N LEU A 63 9.62 6.66 5.49
CA LEU A 63 9.88 5.24 5.77
C LEU A 63 10.18 4.50 4.46
N LYS A 64 11.21 3.65 4.49
CA LYS A 64 11.57 2.78 3.36
C LYS A 64 10.77 1.49 3.42
N LEU A 65 10.14 1.12 2.30
CA LEU A 65 9.40 -0.14 2.20
C LEU A 65 10.34 -1.35 2.28
N SER A 66 9.93 -2.36 3.05
CA SER A 66 10.60 -3.65 3.13
C SER A 66 10.73 -4.29 1.74
N PRO A 67 11.83 -5.01 1.43
CA PRO A 67 11.96 -5.76 0.18
C PRO A 67 10.81 -6.72 -0.13
N ASN A 68 10.14 -7.25 0.90
CA ASN A 68 8.98 -8.13 0.72
C ASN A 68 7.77 -7.38 0.16
N LEU A 69 7.61 -6.12 0.55
CA LEU A 69 6.61 -5.19 0.03
C LEU A 69 7.07 -4.55 -1.29
N ARG A 70 8.06 -5.10 -1.98
CA ARG A 70 8.48 -4.65 -3.32
C ARG A 70 8.33 -5.75 -4.37
N LYS A 71 7.92 -6.94 -3.95
CA LYS A 71 7.83 -8.09 -4.85
C LYS A 71 6.61 -7.92 -5.74
N MET A 72 6.82 -7.88 -7.05
CA MET A 72 5.73 -8.08 -7.99
C MET A 72 5.18 -9.49 -7.85
N PRO A 73 3.88 -9.71 -8.10
CA PRO A 73 3.29 -11.04 -8.15
C PRO A 73 4.11 -11.94 -9.07
N LYS A 74 4.56 -13.09 -8.56
CA LYS A 74 5.38 -14.03 -9.35
C LYS A 74 4.57 -14.57 -10.52
N GLU A 75 5.19 -14.61 -11.70
CA GLU A 75 4.60 -15.14 -12.92
C GLU A 75 4.32 -16.64 -12.76
N LYS A 76 3.13 -17.11 -13.17
CA LYS A 76 2.90 -18.54 -13.36
C LYS A 76 3.58 -18.94 -14.68
N LYS A 77 4.42 -19.98 -14.66
CA LYS A 77 5.11 -20.49 -15.86
C LYS A 77 4.09 -20.76 -16.98
N GLY A 78 4.23 -20.05 -18.10
CA GLY A 78 3.45 -20.27 -19.33
C GLY A 78 2.39 -19.21 -19.68
N GLN A 79 2.20 -18.15 -18.88
CA GLN A 79 1.35 -17.01 -19.27
C GLN A 79 2.18 -15.86 -19.82
N GLU A 80 1.89 -15.40 -21.04
CA GLU A 80 2.39 -14.12 -21.54
C GLU A 80 1.87 -12.99 -20.64
N VAL A 81 2.77 -12.34 -19.93
CA VAL A 81 2.44 -11.22 -19.06
C VAL A 81 2.40 -9.98 -19.92
N GLN A 82 1.19 -9.57 -20.32
CA GLN A 82 0.98 -8.20 -20.75
C GLN A 82 1.36 -7.28 -19.58
N LYS A 83 2.40 -6.45 -19.78
CA LYS A 83 2.89 -5.48 -18.81
C LYS A 83 2.33 -4.12 -19.20
N GLY A 84 1.77 -3.41 -18.23
CA GLY A 84 1.25 -2.07 -18.46
C GLY A 84 0.22 -1.65 -17.41
N PRO A 85 -0.05 -0.35 -17.28
CA PRO A 85 -1.04 0.17 -16.34
C PRO A 85 -2.44 -0.40 -16.60
N GLU A 86 -2.78 -0.69 -17.85
CA GLU A 86 -4.08 -1.27 -18.24
C GLU A 86 -4.33 -2.64 -17.60
N VAL A 87 -3.28 -3.47 -17.49
CA VAL A 87 -3.38 -4.81 -16.89
C VAL A 87 -3.50 -4.73 -15.37
N GLU A 88 -2.85 -3.75 -14.73
CA GLU A 88 -3.02 -3.48 -13.30
C GLU A 88 -4.43 -2.96 -13.00
N LEU A 89 -4.95 -2.07 -13.85
CA LEU A 89 -6.33 -1.56 -13.76
C LEU A 89 -7.36 -2.69 -13.90
N ALA A 90 -7.23 -3.55 -14.92
CA ALA A 90 -8.13 -4.68 -15.11
C ALA A 90 -8.11 -5.68 -13.94
N LYS A 91 -6.92 -5.91 -13.33
CA LYS A 91 -6.80 -6.74 -12.13
C LYS A 91 -7.49 -6.09 -10.93
N LEU A 92 -7.31 -4.79 -10.75
CA LEU A 92 -7.93 -4.04 -9.67
C LEU A 92 -9.46 -4.05 -9.80
N ASP A 93 -9.99 -3.78 -10.99
CA ASP A 93 -11.44 -3.82 -11.25
C ASP A 93 -12.03 -5.20 -10.94
N LYS A 94 -11.34 -6.27 -11.34
CA LYS A 94 -11.77 -7.63 -11.01
C LYS A 94 -11.78 -7.88 -9.50
N LEU A 95 -10.78 -7.38 -8.77
CA LEU A 95 -10.74 -7.50 -7.30
C LEU A 95 -11.84 -6.70 -6.62
N LEU A 96 -12.13 -5.50 -7.10
CA LEU A 96 -13.18 -4.62 -6.57
C LEU A 96 -14.58 -5.20 -6.79
N ASN A 97 -14.85 -5.79 -7.95
CA ASN A 97 -16.13 -6.44 -8.22
C ASN A 97 -16.40 -7.62 -7.27
N LEU A 98 -15.37 -8.38 -6.87
CA LEU A 98 -15.51 -9.49 -5.92
C LEU A 98 -15.78 -9.05 -4.46
N VAL A 99 -15.61 -7.77 -4.14
CA VAL A 99 -15.81 -7.22 -2.78
C VAL A 99 -17.04 -6.31 -2.73
N ARG A 100 -17.66 -6.04 -3.89
CA ARG A 100 -18.84 -5.16 -4.02
C ARG A 100 -20.18 -5.82 -3.67
N GLU A 101 -20.25 -7.14 -3.55
CA GLU A 101 -21.46 -7.83 -3.10
C GLU A 101 -21.39 -8.08 -1.57
N PRO A 102 -22.45 -7.71 -0.82
CA PRO A 102 -22.48 -7.73 0.65
C PRO A 102 -22.54 -9.14 1.26
#